data_AF-A0A2M8T3F8-F1
#
_entry.id   AF-A0A2M8T3F8-F1
#
_cell.length_a   1.000
_cell.length_b   1.000
_cell.length_c   1.000
_cell.angle_alpha   90.00
_cell.angle_beta   90.00
_cell.angle_gamma   90.00
#
_symmetry.space_group_name_H-M   'P 1'
#
loop_
_entity.id
_entity.type
_entity.pdbx_description
1 polymer ?
#
loop_
_entity_poly.entity_id
_entity_poly.type
_entity_poly.pdbx_seq_one_letter_code
_entity_poly.pdbx_strand_id
1 'polypeptide(L)'
;MWCKSVFSRTAFITLLIELINRDLYTGLKDKNGREIYEHDLAVFLGRTYTVCYFNGYYALTLNSSNINCIPLNSGIQLEVIGDVYQNPKVLGGAK
;
A
#
# COMPACT_ATOMS: atom_id res chain seq x y z
N MET A 1 -37.31 10.58 24.71
CA MET A 1 -37.45 9.28 24.02
C MET A 1 -36.28 9.13 23.06
N TRP A 2 -35.14 8.64 23.56
CA TRP A 2 -33.93 8.43 22.76
C TRP A 2 -34.00 7.02 22.18
N CYS A 3 -34.11 6.92 20.85
CA CYS A 3 -34.21 5.64 20.16
C CYS A 3 -32.81 4.99 20.11
N LYS A 4 -32.63 3.94 20.91
CA LYS A 4 -31.48 3.04 20.84
C LYS A 4 -31.51 2.33 19.49
N SER A 5 -30.68 2.75 18.53
CA SER A 5 -30.43 1.96 17.34
C SER A 5 -29.04 1.35 17.44
N VAL A 6 -29.02 0.03 17.42
CA VAL A 6 -27.88 -0.85 17.62
C VAL A 6 -26.83 -0.58 16.55
N PHE A 7 -25.79 0.18 16.88
CA PHE A 7 -24.58 0.25 16.07
C PHE A 7 -23.83 -1.07 16.30
N SER A 8 -23.90 -1.97 15.33
CA SER A 8 -23.26 -3.29 15.40
C SER A 8 -21.78 -3.13 15.73
N ARG A 9 -21.30 -3.75 16.82
CA ARG A 9 -19.87 -3.76 17.21
C ARG A 9 -18.99 -4.26 16.07
N THR A 10 -19.53 -5.14 15.23
CA THR A 10 -18.84 -5.66 14.05
C THR A 10 -18.61 -4.57 13.01
N ALA A 11 -19.61 -3.74 12.68
CA ALA A 11 -19.48 -2.71 11.65
C ALA A 11 -18.47 -1.62 12.00
N PHE A 12 -18.34 -1.26 13.28
CA PHE A 12 -17.33 -0.29 13.76
C PHE A 12 -15.92 -0.88 13.69
N ILE A 13 -15.76 -2.17 13.98
CA ILE A 13 -14.48 -2.88 13.86
C ILE A 13 -14.08 -3.04 12.39
N THR A 14 -15.00 -3.37 11.48
CA THR A 14 -14.68 -3.46 10.05
C THR A 14 -14.24 -2.09 9.50
N LEU A 15 -14.95 -1.02 9.85
CA LEU A 15 -14.59 0.35 9.44
C LEU A 15 -13.23 0.78 9.99
N LEU A 16 -12.90 0.38 11.23
CA LEU A 16 -11.57 0.59 11.81
C LEU A 16 -10.48 -0.21 11.09
N ILE A 17 -10.74 -1.46 10.71
CA ILE A 17 -9.77 -2.27 9.95
C ILE A 17 -9.52 -1.67 8.56
N GLU A 18 -10.56 -1.18 7.88
CA GLU A 18 -10.41 -0.51 6.59
C GLU A 18 -9.68 0.84 6.70
N LEU A 19 -9.83 1.56 7.82
CA LEU A 19 -9.10 2.80 8.08
C LEU A 19 -7.65 2.56 8.52
N ILE A 20 -7.36 1.48 9.26
CA ILE A 20 -6.01 1.16 9.78
C ILE A 20 -5.14 0.48 8.71
N ASN A 21 -5.72 -0.28 7.77
CA ASN A 21 -4.96 -0.95 6.71
C ASN A 21 -4.35 0.00 5.67
N ARG A 22 -4.66 1.31 5.69
CA ARG A 22 -4.22 2.21 4.63
C ARG A 22 -2.72 2.52 4.62
N ASP A 23 -2.02 2.41 5.75
CA ASP A 23 -0.62 2.88 5.86
C ASP A 23 0.21 1.95 6.77
N LEU A 24 0.17 0.64 6.51
CA LEU A 24 0.97 -0.31 7.30
C LEU A 24 2.45 -0.19 6.95
N TYR A 25 3.29 0.16 7.94
CA TYR A 25 4.73 0.27 7.75
C TYR A 25 5.35 -1.10 7.46
N THR A 26 6.13 -1.20 6.39
CA THR A 26 6.74 -2.46 5.95
C THR A 26 7.96 -2.87 6.78
N GLY A 27 8.52 -1.96 7.59
CA GLY A 27 9.81 -2.18 8.26
C GLY A 27 11.04 -1.89 7.39
N LEU A 28 10.84 -1.49 6.14
CA LEU A 28 11.90 -1.25 5.17
C LEU A 28 11.99 0.24 4.78
N LYS A 29 13.14 0.60 4.22
CA LYS A 29 13.44 1.95 3.73
C LYS A 29 13.91 1.89 2.28
N ASP A 30 13.57 2.92 1.51
CA ASP A 30 14.00 3.08 0.13
C ASP A 30 15.47 3.52 0.04
N LYS A 31 15.99 3.72 -1.19
CA LYS A 31 17.37 4.18 -1.42
C LYS A 31 17.69 5.55 -0.79
N ASN A 32 16.67 6.39 -0.58
CA ASN A 32 16.79 7.74 -0.02
C ASN A 32 16.58 7.75 1.51
N GLY A 33 16.39 6.58 2.13
CA GLY A 33 16.12 6.45 3.56
C GLY A 33 14.67 6.73 3.96
N ARG A 34 13.76 6.86 2.99
CA ARG A 34 12.32 7.05 3.22
C ARG A 34 11.68 5.72 3.60
N GLU A 35 10.79 5.76 4.59
CA GLU A 35 10.01 4.61 5.02
C GLU A 35 9.03 4.16 3.93
N ILE A 36 8.93 2.84 3.74
CA ILE A 36 8.02 2.24 2.75
C ILE A 36 6.78 1.73 3.48
N TYR A 37 5.62 2.10 2.98
CA TYR A 37 4.32 1.66 3.50
C TYR A 37 3.61 0.74 2.49
N GLU A 38 2.62 -0.01 2.96
CA GLU A 38 1.71 -0.72 2.06
C GLU A 38 0.98 0.28 1.15
N HIS A 39 0.72 -0.11 -0.10
CA HIS A 39 0.13 0.72 -1.16
C HIS A 39 0.99 1.87 -1.71
N ASP A 40 2.23 2.04 -1.24
CA ASP A 40 3.18 2.97 -1.85
C ASP A 40 3.49 2.59 -3.30
N LEU A 41 3.69 3.61 -4.15
CA LEU A 41 4.20 3.46 -5.50
C LEU A 41 5.73 3.59 -5.48
N ALA A 42 6.39 2.53 -5.90
CA ALA A 42 7.85 2.45 -5.97
C ALA A 42 8.33 2.22 -7.40
N VAL A 43 9.41 2.88 -7.79
CA VAL A 43 10.09 2.60 -9.05
C VAL A 43 11.21 1.61 -8.80
N PHE A 44 11.17 0.50 -9.52
CA PHE A 44 12.20 -0.52 -9.53
C PHE A 44 12.53 -0.87 -10.99
N LEU A 45 13.83 -0.84 -11.35
CA LEU A 45 14.31 -1.11 -12.72
C LEU A 45 13.57 -0.31 -13.82
N GLY A 46 13.19 0.93 -13.55
CA GLY A 46 12.51 1.81 -14.50
C GLY A 46 11.01 1.51 -14.70
N ARG A 47 10.41 0.65 -13.88
CA ARG A 47 8.96 0.40 -13.86
C ARG A 47 8.37 0.77 -12.51
N THR A 48 7.12 1.23 -12.53
CA THR A 48 6.35 1.55 -11.32
C THR A 48 5.63 0.31 -10.81
N TYR A 49 5.81 0.03 -9.53
CA TYR A 49 5.17 -1.06 -8.80
C TYR A 49 4.39 -0.48 -7.62
N THR A 50 3.38 -1.21 -7.16
CA THR A 50 2.68 -0.95 -5.91
C THR A 50 3.16 -1.93 -4.85
N VAL A 51 3.39 -1.46 -3.63
CA VAL A 51 3.71 -2.31 -2.49
C VAL A 51 2.43 -2.98 -1.98
N CYS A 52 2.43 -4.31 -1.82
CA CYS A 52 1.31 -5.06 -1.27
C CYS A 52 1.78 -6.10 -0.25
N TYR A 53 0.93 -6.45 0.71
CA TYR A 53 1.13 -7.61 1.56
C TYR A 53 0.46 -8.83 0.94
N PHE A 54 1.24 -9.86 0.64
CA PHE A 54 0.73 -11.10 0.06
C PHE A 54 1.37 -12.31 0.73
N ASN A 55 0.52 -13.22 1.21
CA ASN A 55 0.92 -14.53 1.72
C ASN A 55 2.04 -14.49 2.79
N GLY A 56 1.97 -13.52 3.71
CA GLY A 56 2.88 -13.43 4.86
C GLY A 56 4.04 -12.46 4.72
N TYR A 57 4.24 -11.87 3.53
CA TYR A 57 5.37 -10.97 3.26
C TYR A 57 4.94 -9.77 2.41
N TYR A 58 5.74 -8.69 2.46
CA TYR A 58 5.56 -7.54 1.57
C TYR A 58 6.20 -7.81 0.22
N ALA A 59 5.53 -7.37 -0.85
CA ALA A 59 5.97 -7.56 -2.21
C ALA A 59 5.63 -6.35 -3.08
N LEU A 60 6.26 -6.27 -4.25
CA LEU A 60 5.99 -5.31 -5.30
C LEU A 60 5.13 -5.98 -6.38
N THR A 61 3.98 -5.40 -6.69
CA THR A 61 3.11 -5.87 -7.77
C THR A 61 2.95 -4.80 -8.85
N LEU A 62 2.89 -5.21 -10.12
CA LEU A 62 2.58 -4.31 -11.24
C LEU A 62 1.07 -4.05 -11.37
N ASN A 63 0.24 -4.99 -10.90
CA ASN A 63 -1.20 -4.95 -11.04
C ASN A 63 -1.87 -5.23 -9.69
N SER A 64 -3.07 -4.70 -9.47
CA SER A 64 -3.87 -5.00 -8.25
C SER A 64 -4.23 -6.48 -8.09
N SER A 65 -3.91 -7.33 -9.08
CA SER A 65 -4.22 -8.75 -9.10
C SER A 65 -3.21 -9.64 -8.35
N ASN A 66 -2.09 -9.12 -7.85
CA ASN A 66 -1.07 -9.89 -7.10
C ASN A 66 -0.50 -11.14 -7.82
N ILE A 67 -0.51 -11.15 -9.16
CA ILE A 67 -0.10 -12.33 -9.95
C ILE A 67 1.42 -12.41 -10.16
N ASN A 68 2.12 -11.26 -10.16
CA ASN A 68 3.56 -11.16 -10.41
C ASN A 68 4.25 -10.34 -9.30
N CYS A 69 4.16 -10.86 -8.08
CA CYS A 69 4.72 -10.22 -6.89
C CYS A 69 6.23 -10.46 -6.79
N ILE A 70 7.02 -9.40 -6.65
CA ILE A 70 8.46 -9.47 -6.35
C ILE A 70 8.63 -9.26 -4.84
N PRO A 71 9.20 -10.21 -4.08
CA PRO A 71 9.32 -10.07 -2.63
C PRO A 71 10.17 -8.85 -2.25
N LEU A 72 9.64 -8.01 -1.37
CA LEU A 72 10.30 -6.81 -0.87
C LEU A 72 11.36 -7.22 0.16
N ASN A 73 12.62 -6.82 -0.06
CA ASN A 73 13.72 -7.08 0.85
C ASN A 73 14.70 -5.90 0.87
N SER A 74 15.58 -5.85 1.87
CA SER A 74 16.55 -4.77 2.08
C SER A 74 17.64 -4.66 0.99
N GLY A 75 17.77 -5.64 0.10
CA GLY A 75 18.72 -5.63 -1.01
C GLY A 75 18.17 -4.99 -2.29
N ILE A 76 16.87 -4.68 -2.34
CA ILE A 76 16.24 -4.10 -3.52
C ILE A 76 16.45 -2.59 -3.53
N GLN A 77 17.06 -2.09 -4.61
CA GLN A 77 17.21 -0.65 -4.84
C GLN A 77 15.96 -0.09 -5.53
N LEU A 78 15.01 0.36 -4.72
CA LEU A 78 13.79 1.04 -5.17
C LEU A 78 13.73 2.47 -4.64
N GLU A 79 12.91 3.29 -5.30
CA GLU A 79 12.60 4.66 -4.89
C GLU A 79 11.08 4.83 -4.79
N VAL A 80 10.59 5.30 -3.65
CA VAL A 80 9.16 5.57 -3.48
C VAL A 80 8.82 6.91 -4.13
N ILE A 81 8.05 6.88 -5.22
CA ILE A 81 7.67 8.05 -6.01
C ILE A 81 6.41 8.76 -5.50
N GLY A 82 5.63 8.09 -4.64
CA GLY A 82 4.42 8.67 -4.07
C GLY A 82 3.46 7.59 -3.61
N ASP A 83 2.33 8.06 -3.07
CA ASP A 83 1.21 7.22 -2.69
C ASP A 83 0.05 7.39 -3.71
N VAL A 84 -0.77 6.35 -3.86
CA VAL A 84 -1.90 6.33 -4.82
C VAL A 84 -2.92 7.45 -4.51
N TYR A 85 -3.03 7.88 -3.25
CA TYR A 85 -3.95 8.93 -2.81
C TYR A 85 -3.33 10.34 -2.86
N GLN A 86 -2.04 10.47 -2.56
CA GLN A 86 -1.37 11.78 -2.57
C GLN A 86 -1.04 12.30 -3.97
N ASN A 87 -0.87 11.41 -4.96
CA ASN A 87 -0.55 11.84 -6.32
C ASN A 87 -1.35 11.10 -7.39
N PRO A 88 -2.66 11.41 -7.55
CA PRO A 88 -3.50 10.82 -8.60
C PRO A 88 -2.99 11.09 -10.03
N LYS A 89 -2.04 12.01 -10.21
CA LYS A 89 -1.41 12.32 -11.50
C LYS A 89 -0.43 11.25 -12.00
N VAL A 90 0.03 10.32 -11.17
CA VAL A 90 0.99 9.27 -11.59
C VAL A 90 0.33 8.19 -12.45
N LEU A 91 -1.00 8.05 -12.37
CA LEU A 91 -1.79 7.11 -13.19
C LEU A 91 -2.06 7.64 -14.62
N GLY A 92 -1.60 8.84 -14.96
CA GLY A 92 -1.77 9.49 -16.27
C GLY A 92 -0.57 9.35 -17.20
N GLY A 93 0.01 8.16 -17.29
CA GLY A 93 1.10 7.84 -18.22
C GLY A 93 0.59 7.46 -19.61
N ALA A 94 -0.07 8.38 -20.32
CA ALA A 94 -0.32 8.25 -21.76
C ALA A 94 -0.09 9.62 -22.42
N LYS A 95 1.06 9.73 -23.09
CA LYS A 95 1.28 10.68 -24.18
C LYS A 95 1.61 9.86 -25.42
#